data_AF-A0A2D6LQZ6-F1
#
_entry.id   AF-A0A2D6LQZ6-F1
#
_cell.length_a   1.000
_cell.length_b   1.000
_cell.length_c   1.000
_cell.angle_alpha   90.00
_cell.angle_beta   90.00
_cell.angle_gamma   90.00
#
_symmetry.space_group_name_H-M   'P 1'
#
loop_
_entity.id
_entity.type
_entity.pdbx_description
1 polymer ?
#
loop_
_entity_poly.entity_id
_entity_poly.type
_entity_poly.pdbx_seq_one_letter_code
_entity_poly.pdbx_strand_id
1 'polypeptide(L)' 'MKVVERIKKPIYEEMELFEKKFKNSMSSRVPLLNRITHFIVKRKGKQMRPMFVFLVAKMLGNGKINERTYRG' A
#
# COMPACT_ATOMS: atom_id res chain seq x y z
N MET A 1 -0.79 21.56 8.55
CA MET A 1 -1.07 20.10 8.40
C MET A 1 -1.34 19.79 6.94
N LYS A 2 -0.66 18.79 6.37
CA LYS A 2 -0.88 18.44 4.96
C LYS A 2 -2.23 17.71 4.84
N VAL A 3 -3.11 18.13 3.93
CA VAL A 3 -4.46 17.54 3.72
C VAL A 3 -4.41 16.01 3.57
N VAL A 4 -3.34 15.50 2.95
CA VAL A 4 -3.09 14.07 2.74
C VAL A 4 -2.98 13.28 4.06
N GLU A 5 -2.41 13.87 5.11
CA GLU A 5 -2.26 13.18 6.41
C GLU A 5 -3.61 12.99 7.11
N ARG A 6 -4.55 13.94 6.93
CA ARG A 6 -5.92 13.80 7.42
C ARG A 6 -6.67 12.68 6.72
N ILE A 7 -6.48 12.55 5.41
CA ILE A 7 -7.09 11.50 4.58
C ILE A 7 -6.50 10.13 4.90
N LYS A 8 -5.23 10.07 5.33
CA LYS A 8 -4.54 8.81 5.67
C LYS A 8 -4.93 8.25 7.04
N LYS A 9 -5.40 9.09 7.99
CA LYS A 9 -5.81 8.65 9.34
C LYS A 9 -6.70 7.39 9.36
N PRO A 10 -7.83 7.32 8.63
CA PRO A 10 -8.74 6.17 8.70
C PRO A 10 -8.20 4.90 8.06
N ILE A 11 -7.08 4.96 7.31
CA ILE A 11 -6.52 3.85 6.54
C ILE A 11 -5.06 3.56 6.92
N TYR A 12 -4.61 4.06 8.08
CA TYR A 12 -3.19 4.02 8.44
C TYR A 12 -2.68 2.59 8.64
N GLU A 13 -3.43 1.76 9.35
CA GLU A 13 -3.09 0.36 9.63
C GLU A 13 -3.05 -0.47 8.35
N GLU A 14 -4.02 -0.25 7.46
CA GLU A 14 -4.12 -0.96 6.19
C GLU A 14 -3.00 -0.54 5.23
N MET A 15 -2.61 0.74 5.26
CA MET A 15 -1.43 1.23 4.54
C MET A 15 -0.13 0.58 5.05
N GLU A 16 0.03 0.38 6.36
CA GLU A 16 1.21 -0.28 6.92
C GLU A 16 1.26 -1.77 6.49
N LEU A 17 0.12 -2.46 6.55
CA LEU A 17 0.02 -3.85 6.12
C LEU A 17 0.25 -4.01 4.62
N PHE A 18 -0.28 -3.08 3.81
CA PHE A 18 -0.04 -3.00 2.38
C PHE A 18 1.46 -2.91 2.06
N GLU A 19 2.20 -2.04 2.75
CA GLU A 19 3.64 -1.89 2.50
C GLU A 19 4.42 -3.18 2.79
N LYS A 20 4.07 -3.90 3.87
CA LYS A 20 4.69 -5.20 4.19
C LYS A 20 4.39 -6.22 3.10
N LYS A 21 3.11 -6.34 2.69
CA LYS A 21 2.69 -7.26 1.63
C LYS A 21 3.31 -6.91 0.27
N PHE A 22 3.37 -5.62 -0.07
CA PHE A 22 3.96 -5.11 -1.31
C PHE A 22 5.47 -5.35 -1.39
N LYS A 23 6.21 -5.15 -0.29
CA LYS A 23 7.63 -5.48 -0.24
C LYS A 23 7.87 -6.98 -0.46
N ASN A 24 7.04 -7.82 0.14
CA ASN A 24 7.15 -9.27 0.01
C ASN A 24 6.80 -9.74 -1.41
N SER A 25 5.79 -9.14 -2.07
CA SER A 25 5.42 -9.49 -3.44
C SER A 25 6.47 -9.06 -4.48
N MET A 26 7.25 -8.02 -4.18
CA MET A 26 8.33 -7.52 -5.03
C MET A 26 9.69 -8.21 -4.80
N SER A 27 9.76 -9.14 -3.83
CA SER A 27 10.96 -9.94 -3.58
C SER A 27 11.15 -10.97 -4.69
N SER A 28 12.36 -11.08 -5.22
CA SER A 28 12.72 -12.08 -6.23
C SER A 28 13.97 -12.86 -5.83
N ARG A 29 14.02 -14.13 -6.25
CA ARG A 29 15.20 -15.00 -6.11
C ARG A 29 16.35 -14.59 -7.05
N VAL A 30 16.08 -13.79 -8.08
CA VAL A 30 17.09 -13.32 -9.04
C VAL A 30 17.78 -12.06 -8.47
N PRO A 31 19.11 -12.07 -8.23
CA PRO A 31 19.81 -10.97 -7.57
C PRO A 31 19.70 -9.62 -8.29
N LEU A 32 19.77 -9.62 -9.62
CA LEU A 32 19.64 -8.41 -10.43
C LEU A 32 18.24 -7.78 -10.29
N LEU A 33 17.20 -8.61 -10.38
CA LEU A 33 15.82 -8.15 -10.25
C LEU A 33 15.55 -7.63 -8.84
N ASN A 34 16.04 -8.33 -7.81
CA ASN A 34 15.89 -7.91 -6.42
C ASN A 34 16.57 -6.54 -6.14
N ARG A 35 17.68 -6.25 -6.82
CA ARG A 35 18.34 -4.94 -6.75
C ARG A 35 17.45 -3.84 -7.34
N ILE A 36 16.81 -4.09 -8.49
CA ILE A 36 15.89 -3.13 -9.12
C ILE A 36 14.66 -2.90 -8.23
N THR A 37 14.02 -3.97 -7.75
CA THR A 37 12.81 -3.87 -6.92
C THR A 37 13.09 -3.21 -5.56
N HIS A 38 14.29 -3.37 -4.99
CA HIS A 38 14.71 -2.63 -3.79
C HIS A 38 14.63 -1.11 -3.98
N PHE A 39 15.10 -0.58 -5.11
CA PHE A 39 15.01 0.86 -5.40
C PHE A 39 13.57 1.33 -5.60
N ILE A 40 12.72 0.50 -6.22
CA ILE A 40 11.29 0.80 -6.40
C ILE A 40 10.58 0.88 -5.05
N VAL A 41 10.80 -0.09 -4.16
CA VAL A 41 10.17 -0.12 -2.82
C VAL A 41 10.67 1.01 -1.93
N LYS A 42 11.95 1.40 -2.04
CA LYS A 42 12.55 2.47 -1.23
C LYS A 42 12.10 3.87 -1.67
N ARG A 43 11.83 4.09 -2.95
CA ARG A 43 11.31 5.36 -3.47
C ARG A 43 9.77 5.41 -3.37
N LYS A 44 9.27 5.75 -2.18
CA LYS A 44 7.83 5.95 -1.98
C LYS A 44 7.35 7.22 -2.70
N GLY A 45 6.35 7.07 -3.57
CA GLY A 45 5.61 8.20 -4.14
C GLY A 45 4.59 8.78 -3.15
N LYS A 46 3.66 9.61 -3.63
CA LYS A 46 2.56 10.16 -2.81
C LYS A 46 1.54 9.12 -2.31
N GLN A 47 1.65 7.86 -2.77
CA GLN A 47 0.77 6.74 -2.39
C GLN A 47 -0.74 7.00 -2.61
N MET A 48 -1.11 7.91 -3.53
CA MET A 48 -2.50 8.29 -3.77
C MET A 48 -3.36 7.10 -4.25
N ARG A 49 -2.83 6.25 -5.15
CA ARG A 49 -3.57 5.12 -5.71
C ARG A 49 -4.00 4.09 -4.65
N PRO A 50 -3.10 3.55 -3.80
CA PRO A 50 -3.51 2.67 -2.70
C PRO A 50 -4.48 3.33 -1.73
N MET A 51 -4.30 4.62 -1.42
CA MET A 51 -5.20 5.33 -0.50
C MET A 51 -6.64 5.36 -1.03
N PHE A 52 -6.84 5.65 -2.32
CA PHE A 52 -8.18 5.63 -2.92
C PHE A 52 -8.83 4.24 -2.84
N VAL A 53 -8.07 3.18 -3.13
CA VAL A 53 -8.56 1.81 -3.07
C VAL A 53 -9.00 1.44 -1.65
N PHE A 54 -8.20 1.78 -0.62
CA PHE A 54 -8.55 1.49 0.77
C PHE A 54 -9.74 2.31 1.27
N LEU A 55 -9.81 3.59 0.92
CA LEU A 55 -10.95 4.44 1.31
C LEU A 55 -12.27 3.94 0.71
N VAL A 56 -12.27 3.60 -0.58
CA VAL A 56 -13.47 3.07 -1.26
C VAL A 56 -13.83 1.69 -0.73
N ALA A 57 -12.85 0.81 -0.53
CA ALA A 57 -13.11 -0.51 0.04
C ALA A 57 -13.68 -0.43 1.47
N LYS A 58 -13.18 0.49 2.30
CA LYS A 58 -13.69 0.70 3.66
C LYS A 58 -15.09 1.28 3.67
N MET A 59 -15.37 2.20 2.74
CA MET A 59 -16.69 2.81 2.57
C MET A 59 -17.75 1.79 2.12
N LEU A 60 -17.43 0.95 1.13
CA LEU A 60 -18.35 -0.05 0.59
C LEU A 60 -18.44 -1.33 1.44
N GLY A 61 -17.39 -1.63 2.21
CA GLY A 61 -17.29 -2.85 3.02
C GLY A 61 -17.77 -2.70 4.46
N ASN A 62 -18.53 -1.64 4.79
CA ASN A 62 -18.95 -1.30 6.16
C ASN A 62 -17.80 -1.36 7.18
N GLY A 63 -16.64 -0.82 6.81
CA GLY A 63 -15.44 -0.80 7.66
C GLY A 63 -14.56 -2.05 7.59
N LYS A 64 -14.95 -3.11 6.85
CA LYS A 64 -14.13 -4.31 6.64
C LYS A 64 -13.40 -4.23 5.31
N ILE A 65 -12.10 -4.52 5.34
CA ILE A 65 -11.25 -4.59 4.14
C ILE A 65 -10.87 -6.05 3.89
N ASN A 66 -11.01 -6.48 2.63
CA ASN A 66 -10.73 -7.85 2.22
C ASN A 66 -9.25 -8.03 1.83
N GLU A 67 -8.73 -9.26 1.89
CA GLU A 67 -7.34 -9.55 1.56
C GLU A 67 -6.98 -9.20 0.11
N ARG A 68 -7.96 -9.28 -0.81
CA ARG A 68 -7.79 -8.94 -2.24
C ARG A 68 -7.40 -7.47 -2.43
N THR A 69 -7.86 -6.58 -1.53
CA THR A 69 -7.57 -5.13 -1.58
C THR A 69 -6.09 -4.82 -1.38
N TYR A 70 -5.32 -5.72 -0.73
CA TYR A 70 -3.89 -5.53 -0.51
C TYR A 70 -3.00 -6.01 -1.67
N ARG A 71 -3.57 -6.64 -2.69
CA ARG A 71 -2.85 -7.20 -3.84
C ARG A 71 -3.25 -6.59 -5.19
N GLY A 72 -4.35 -5.84 -5.22
CA GLY A 72 -4.92 -5.21 -6.43
C GLY A 72 -4.33 -3.87 -6.77
#